data_AF-A0A1F7F8V7-F1
#
_entry.id   AF-A0A1F7F8V7-F1
#
_cell.length_a   1.000
_cell.length_b   1.000
_cell.length_c   1.000
_cell.angle_alpha   90.00
_cell.angle_beta   90.00
_cell.angle_gamma   90.00
#
_symmetry.space_group_name_H-M   'P 1'
#
loop_
_entity.id
_entity.type
_entity.pdbx_description
1 polymer ?
#
loop_
_entity_poly.entity_id
_entity_poly.type
_entity_poly.pdbx_seq_one_letter_code
_entity_poly.pdbx_strand_id
1 'polypeptide(L)'
;MGIQKLISLLLITACVLVAAVGDTEIKPWKNGAKASLTIGFDWNSYTTTAGNLIDTILTNRGFHAYWAIWSGLATTRDAWSEWQNLADHGHEINSINQMHLAPQNYCGTDSVETYYTDVREGILEIEQNIPGYKVLTAIHPNTYGSKESRSILDSLGVIATDHSRTNASFPDCHPCQRGYNGFSYEMALTPDTTINPNPFFCIHRGGADNWTLETYQEKITTNAIEKGGFWHAYWHGVSDNNAGLPTEALFIQELDWLKSQVDSNNLWVDTFRDIILYMKERVYGNLETSVSNDTIAITITDTLIDSLYDAPLTIETEVPTGWLGQTVYASQNNVVKEVTPYDTNGAIIVMAEIIPDLGPLYISLSPVTSATESFRINSGSVQLKISPNPANPSAQINCFVPGYYSHYGKLPELLIMDSRGRIIKEFKIGKYFRNSFTWDGRSGNGKPAASGLYTVILSTGNVRLTKRLVLLK
;
A
#
# COMPACT_ATOMS: atom_id res chain seq x y z
N MET A 1 1.42 62.94 53.46
CA MET A 1 2.68 63.00 52.68
C MET A 1 3.29 61.62 52.66
N GLY A 2 3.45 60.88 51.57
CA GLY A 2 3.07 61.00 50.17
C GLY A 2 3.30 59.60 49.57
N ILE A 3 2.29 59.02 48.93
CA ILE A 3 2.34 57.65 48.41
C ILE A 3 3.09 57.68 47.07
N GLN A 4 4.30 57.11 47.02
CA GLN A 4 4.98 56.82 45.77
C GLN A 4 4.29 55.64 45.07
N LYS A 5 3.63 55.91 43.94
CA LYS A 5 3.22 54.87 42.99
C LYS A 5 4.44 54.49 42.14
N LEU A 6 4.92 53.25 42.28
CA LEU A 6 5.77 52.62 41.28
C LEU A 6 4.92 52.39 40.02
N ILE A 7 5.33 52.98 38.90
CA ILE A 7 4.84 52.61 37.57
C ILE A 7 5.78 51.52 37.06
N SER A 8 5.34 50.27 37.11
CA SER A 8 6.00 49.16 36.40
C SER A 8 5.70 49.29 34.91
N LEU A 9 6.71 49.66 34.13
CA LEU A 9 6.66 49.67 32.67
C LEU A 9 6.68 48.20 32.20
N LEU A 10 5.52 47.68 31.77
CA LEU A 10 5.45 46.39 31.10
C LEU A 10 6.06 46.55 29.70
N LEU A 11 7.28 46.05 29.51
CA LEU A 11 7.84 45.85 28.17
C LEU A 11 7.05 44.70 27.52
N ILE A 12 6.08 45.06 26.68
CA ILE A 12 5.46 44.12 25.74
C ILE A 12 6.52 43.86 24.67
N THR A 13 7.26 42.77 24.82
CA THR A 13 8.07 42.23 23.73
C THR A 13 7.08 41.70 22.69
N ALA A 14 6.83 42.47 21.65
CA ALA A 14 6.15 41.95 20.46
C ALA A 14 7.07 40.88 19.85
N CYS A 15 6.77 39.63 20.15
CA CYS A 15 7.35 38.50 19.43
C CYS A 15 6.78 38.59 18.02
N VAL A 16 7.53 39.18 17.09
CA VAL A 16 7.24 39.04 15.68
C VAL A 16 7.46 37.56 15.38
N LEU A 17 6.38 36.78 15.29
CA LEU A 17 6.43 35.47 14.66
C LEU A 17 6.95 35.70 13.24
N VAL A 18 8.22 35.37 13.01
CA VAL A 18 8.71 35.19 11.65
C VAL A 18 7.95 33.98 11.12
N ALA A 19 7.16 34.18 10.06
CA ALA A 19 6.47 33.08 9.39
C ALA A 19 7.50 31.99 9.06
N ALA A 20 7.20 30.74 9.44
CA ALA A 20 8.10 29.62 9.27
C ALA A 20 7.99 29.07 7.84
N VAL A 21 7.98 29.94 6.84
CA VAL A 21 7.82 29.56 5.43
C VAL A 21 8.85 28.48 5.07
N GLY A 22 8.38 27.37 4.52
CA GLY A 22 9.20 26.20 4.21
C GLY A 22 9.45 25.24 5.37
N ASP A 23 8.92 25.52 6.57
CA ASP A 23 8.81 24.52 7.63
C ASP A 23 7.89 23.42 7.13
N THR A 24 8.46 22.22 7.04
CA THR A 24 7.85 21.07 6.36
C THR A 24 8.00 19.84 7.21
N GLU A 25 6.95 19.03 7.26
CA GLU A 25 6.99 17.71 7.90
C GLU A 25 6.43 16.63 6.99
N ILE A 26 6.92 15.39 7.17
CA ILE A 26 6.34 14.19 6.57
C ILE A 26 5.24 13.66 7.48
N LYS A 27 4.00 13.66 6.99
CA LYS A 27 2.84 13.22 7.77
C LYS A 27 2.93 11.72 8.10
N PRO A 28 2.55 11.30 9.31
CA PRO A 28 2.52 9.89 9.70
C PRO A 28 1.70 9.01 8.77
N TRP A 29 0.60 9.54 8.23
CA TRP A 29 -0.34 8.83 7.37
C TRP A 29 -0.69 9.65 6.13
N LYS A 30 -1.07 8.94 5.07
CA LYS A 30 -1.47 9.54 3.80
C LYS A 30 -2.58 10.56 3.98
N ASN A 31 -2.53 11.64 3.20
CA ASN A 31 -3.48 12.77 3.22
C ASN A 31 -3.60 13.46 4.59
N GLY A 32 -2.63 13.26 5.49
CA GLY A 32 -2.69 13.81 6.85
C GLY A 32 -3.77 13.16 7.72
N ALA A 33 -4.21 11.93 7.37
CA ALA A 33 -5.09 11.16 8.22
C ALA A 33 -4.51 11.02 9.63
N LYS A 34 -5.38 10.92 10.64
CA LYS A 34 -4.94 10.79 12.04
C LYS A 34 -4.38 9.40 12.31
N ALA A 35 -5.01 8.36 11.76
CA ALA A 35 -4.61 6.97 11.89
C ALA A 35 -4.65 6.22 10.55
N SER A 36 -4.11 5.01 10.53
CA SER A 36 -4.26 4.07 9.41
C SER A 36 -4.85 2.73 9.83
N LEU A 37 -5.46 2.04 8.87
CA LEU A 37 -6.13 0.76 9.04
C LEU A 37 -5.87 -0.13 7.83
N THR A 38 -5.54 -1.40 8.08
CA THR A 38 -5.63 -2.45 7.04
C THR A 38 -6.76 -3.42 7.37
N ILE A 39 -7.53 -3.80 6.35
CA ILE A 39 -8.53 -4.86 6.47
C ILE A 39 -7.89 -6.15 5.98
N GLY A 40 -7.94 -7.20 6.80
CA GLY A 40 -7.31 -8.48 6.53
C GLY A 40 -8.30 -9.62 6.62
N PHE A 41 -8.16 -10.59 5.71
CA PHE A 41 -8.87 -11.86 5.76
C PHE A 41 -7.90 -13.02 5.81
N ASP A 42 -8.26 -14.06 6.55
CA ASP A 42 -7.51 -15.30 6.56
C ASP A 42 -8.36 -16.52 6.27
N TRP A 43 -7.61 -17.58 5.95
CA TRP A 43 -8.13 -18.87 5.57
C TRP A 43 -8.92 -18.78 4.25
N ASN A 44 -9.17 -19.92 3.64
CA ASN A 44 -9.94 -19.98 2.41
C ASN A 44 -11.45 -19.87 2.71
N SER A 45 -11.84 -18.94 3.61
CA SER A 45 -13.21 -18.46 3.83
C SER A 45 -13.87 -17.98 2.53
N TYR A 46 -13.05 -17.78 1.49
CA TYR A 46 -13.37 -17.78 0.08
C TYR A 46 -13.77 -19.18 -0.47
N THR A 47 -14.86 -19.77 0.01
CA THR A 47 -15.63 -20.72 -0.82
C THR A 47 -16.66 -19.91 -1.62
N THR A 48 -16.18 -19.38 -2.75
CA THR A 48 -16.83 -18.77 -3.94
C THR A 48 -17.96 -17.73 -3.78
N THR A 49 -18.93 -17.89 -2.87
CA THR A 49 -20.07 -16.96 -2.74
C THR A 49 -19.80 -15.81 -1.78
N ALA A 50 -19.18 -16.09 -0.62
CA ALA A 50 -18.87 -15.05 0.37
C ALA A 50 -17.76 -14.10 -0.10
N GLY A 51 -16.82 -14.62 -0.87
CA GLY A 51 -15.67 -13.87 -1.38
C GLY A 51 -16.01 -12.76 -2.37
N ASN A 52 -16.84 -13.08 -3.37
CA ASN A 52 -17.34 -12.10 -4.34
C ASN A 52 -18.22 -11.03 -3.68
N LEU A 53 -18.99 -11.43 -2.67
CA LEU A 53 -19.79 -10.50 -1.86
C LEU A 53 -18.88 -9.52 -1.10
N ILE A 54 -17.88 -10.02 -0.38
CA ILE A 54 -16.93 -9.18 0.39
C ILE A 54 -16.18 -8.22 -0.54
N ASP A 55 -15.65 -8.70 -1.66
CA ASP A 55 -15.01 -7.86 -2.68
C ASP A 55 -15.96 -6.75 -3.15
N THR A 56 -17.17 -7.11 -3.57
CA THR A 56 -18.18 -6.14 -4.03
C THR A 56 -18.46 -5.08 -2.96
N ILE A 57 -18.62 -5.49 -1.69
CA ILE A 57 -18.90 -4.58 -0.58
C ILE A 57 -17.72 -3.63 -0.33
N LEU A 58 -16.47 -4.13 -0.37
CA LEU A 58 -15.25 -3.35 -0.17
C LEU A 58 -15.00 -2.38 -1.34
N THR A 59 -15.02 -2.90 -2.57
CA THR A 59 -14.76 -2.16 -3.80
C THR A 59 -15.78 -1.03 -4.00
N ASN A 60 -17.07 -1.26 -3.67
CA ASN A 60 -18.10 -0.21 -3.69
C ASN A 60 -17.83 0.95 -2.72
N ARG A 61 -16.99 0.74 -1.71
CA ARG A 61 -16.57 1.76 -0.73
C ARG A 61 -15.17 2.32 -1.01
N GLY A 62 -14.51 1.84 -2.06
CA GLY A 62 -13.13 2.21 -2.39
C GLY A 62 -12.10 1.63 -1.42
N PHE A 63 -12.42 0.54 -0.73
CA PHE A 63 -11.49 -0.13 0.17
C PHE A 63 -10.73 -1.25 -0.52
N HIS A 64 -9.44 -1.33 -0.25
CA HIS A 64 -8.62 -2.49 -0.58
C HIS A 64 -8.21 -3.19 0.70
N ALA A 65 -8.43 -4.51 0.75
CA ALA A 65 -8.01 -5.36 1.86
C ALA A 65 -6.82 -6.23 1.45
N TYR A 66 -6.32 -7.06 2.37
CA TYR A 66 -5.44 -8.17 2.06
C TYR A 66 -6.10 -9.52 2.38
N TRP A 67 -5.68 -10.55 1.67
CA TRP A 67 -6.09 -11.94 1.86
C TRP A 67 -4.87 -12.82 2.07
N ALA A 68 -4.81 -13.48 3.22
CA ALA A 68 -3.81 -14.47 3.57
C ALA A 68 -4.28 -15.87 3.23
N ILE A 69 -3.79 -16.37 2.09
CA ILE A 69 -4.34 -17.57 1.48
C ILE A 69 -3.48 -18.80 1.73
N TRP A 70 -4.15 -19.95 1.87
CA TRP A 70 -3.52 -21.25 1.76
C TRP A 70 -3.43 -21.60 0.26
N SER A 71 -2.24 -21.46 -0.31
CA SER A 71 -2.03 -21.57 -1.76
C SER A 71 -2.30 -22.98 -2.29
N GLY A 72 -1.92 -24.03 -1.55
CA GLY A 72 -2.23 -25.41 -1.94
C GLY A 72 -3.74 -25.70 -1.97
N LEU A 73 -4.51 -25.08 -1.07
CA LEU A 73 -5.98 -25.19 -1.14
C LEU A 73 -6.58 -24.35 -2.27
N ALA A 74 -5.95 -23.24 -2.67
CA ALA A 74 -6.34 -22.54 -3.90
C ALA A 74 -6.14 -23.43 -5.14
N THR A 75 -5.00 -24.12 -5.23
CA THR A 75 -4.69 -25.07 -6.31
C THR A 75 -5.67 -26.25 -6.33
N THR A 76 -5.91 -26.91 -5.20
CA THR A 76 -6.81 -28.08 -5.15
C THR A 76 -8.28 -27.73 -5.45
N ARG A 77 -8.67 -26.46 -5.29
CA ARG A 77 -10.00 -25.95 -5.63
C ARG A 77 -10.10 -25.31 -7.02
N ASP A 78 -8.99 -25.23 -7.76
CA ASP A 78 -8.91 -24.49 -9.03
C ASP A 78 -9.39 -23.02 -8.90
N ALA A 79 -9.03 -22.37 -7.79
CA ALA A 79 -9.55 -21.07 -7.38
C ALA A 79 -8.65 -19.87 -7.77
N TRP A 80 -7.65 -20.09 -8.63
CA TRP A 80 -6.67 -19.05 -8.98
C TRP A 80 -7.27 -17.90 -9.77
N SER A 81 -8.34 -18.16 -10.53
CA SER A 81 -9.04 -17.12 -11.28
C SER A 81 -9.70 -16.08 -10.36
N GLU A 82 -10.20 -16.53 -9.21
CA GLU A 82 -10.83 -15.68 -8.22
C GLU A 82 -9.80 -14.85 -7.45
N TRP A 83 -8.66 -15.45 -7.08
CA TRP A 83 -7.56 -14.70 -6.46
C TRP A 83 -6.97 -13.66 -7.40
N GLN A 84 -6.87 -13.97 -8.70
CA GLN A 84 -6.49 -12.99 -9.72
C GLN A 84 -7.52 -11.85 -9.80
N ASN A 85 -8.82 -12.15 -9.76
CA ASN A 85 -9.86 -11.12 -9.81
C ASN A 85 -9.76 -10.14 -8.62
N LEU A 86 -9.55 -10.65 -7.40
CA LEU A 86 -9.30 -9.81 -6.24
C LEU A 86 -8.06 -8.93 -6.44
N ALA A 87 -6.94 -9.53 -6.88
CA ALA A 87 -5.72 -8.79 -7.17
C ALA A 87 -5.93 -7.68 -8.22
N ASP A 88 -6.73 -7.94 -9.26
CA ASP A 88 -7.09 -6.99 -10.31
C ASP A 88 -7.95 -5.83 -9.79
N HIS A 89 -8.73 -6.06 -8.73
CA HIS A 89 -9.48 -5.02 -8.00
C HIS A 89 -8.63 -4.23 -6.99
N GLY A 90 -7.31 -4.44 -6.97
CA GLY A 90 -6.37 -3.68 -6.12
C GLY A 90 -6.13 -4.29 -4.74
N HIS A 91 -6.75 -5.43 -4.46
CA HIS A 91 -6.54 -6.17 -3.24
C HIS A 91 -5.14 -6.78 -3.14
N GLU A 92 -4.69 -6.98 -1.90
CA GLU A 92 -3.44 -7.69 -1.62
C GLU A 92 -3.68 -9.18 -1.45
N ILE A 93 -2.91 -10.02 -2.15
CA ILE A 93 -2.85 -11.46 -1.93
C ILE A 93 -1.51 -11.77 -1.28
N ASN A 94 -1.53 -12.26 -0.05
CA ASN A 94 -0.34 -12.73 0.64
C ASN A 94 -0.49 -14.18 1.08
N SER A 95 0.63 -14.79 1.48
CA SER A 95 0.63 -16.20 1.87
C SER A 95 0.50 -16.33 3.39
N ILE A 96 -0.37 -17.25 3.83
CA ILE A 96 -0.29 -17.81 5.18
C ILE A 96 0.68 -19.02 5.20
N ASN A 97 0.65 -19.85 4.14
CA ASN A 97 1.51 -21.01 3.87
C ASN A 97 1.06 -21.78 2.61
N GLN A 98 1.83 -22.80 2.20
CA GLN A 98 1.48 -23.70 1.09
C GLN A 98 0.63 -24.90 1.50
N MET A 99 0.91 -25.54 2.64
CA MET A 99 0.30 -26.81 3.05
C MET A 99 -0.44 -26.71 4.38
N HIS A 100 -0.52 -25.51 4.96
CA HIS A 100 -1.09 -25.28 6.29
C HIS A 100 -0.43 -26.14 7.38
N LEU A 101 0.89 -26.29 7.31
CA LEU A 101 1.63 -27.03 8.32
C LEU A 101 1.49 -26.31 9.68
N ALA A 102 0.90 -27.01 10.65
CA ALA A 102 0.86 -26.51 12.02
C ALA A 102 2.31 -26.44 12.55
N PRO A 103 2.70 -25.36 13.24
CA PRO A 103 4.01 -25.34 13.86
C PRO A 103 4.08 -26.45 14.90
N GLN A 104 5.08 -27.32 14.77
CA GLN A 104 5.22 -28.49 15.66
C GLN A 104 5.56 -28.06 17.09
N ASN A 105 6.21 -26.91 17.26
CA ASN A 105 6.42 -26.26 18.55
C ASN A 105 6.04 -24.78 18.45
N TYR A 106 4.93 -24.41 19.10
CA TYR A 106 4.60 -23.02 19.37
C TYR A 106 5.77 -22.41 20.16
N CYS A 107 6.54 -21.55 19.51
CA CYS A 107 7.70 -20.84 20.08
C CYS A 107 8.99 -21.68 20.31
N GLY A 108 9.17 -22.82 19.63
CA GLY A 108 10.43 -23.60 19.64
C GLY A 108 11.34 -23.35 18.44
N THR A 109 12.66 -23.61 18.56
CA THR A 109 13.68 -23.40 17.51
C THR A 109 13.66 -24.44 16.39
N ASP A 110 13.15 -25.64 16.66
CA ASP A 110 13.43 -26.80 15.81
C ASP A 110 12.43 -27.00 14.66
N SER A 111 11.31 -26.23 14.65
CA SER A 111 10.28 -26.30 13.59
C SER A 111 10.17 -25.04 12.74
N VAL A 112 11.05 -24.06 12.94
CA VAL A 112 10.94 -22.74 12.27
C VAL A 112 11.34 -22.83 10.80
N GLU A 113 12.38 -23.59 10.44
CA GLU A 113 12.83 -23.70 9.04
C GLU A 113 11.78 -24.37 8.13
N THR A 114 11.18 -25.48 8.56
CA THR A 114 10.11 -26.16 7.79
C THR A 114 8.90 -25.25 7.59
N TYR A 115 8.51 -24.50 8.63
CA TYR A 115 7.39 -23.58 8.56
C TYR A 115 7.66 -22.41 7.61
N TYR A 116 8.84 -21.78 7.71
CA TYR A 116 9.22 -20.69 6.80
C TYR A 116 9.44 -21.18 5.37
N THR A 117 9.84 -22.43 5.20
CA THR A 117 9.86 -23.10 3.89
C THR A 117 8.45 -23.25 3.34
N ASP A 118 7.47 -23.68 4.15
CA ASP A 118 6.05 -23.78 3.76
C ASP A 118 5.47 -22.41 3.37
N VAL A 119 5.81 -21.34 4.09
CA VAL A 119 5.46 -19.96 3.70
C VAL A 119 6.13 -19.56 2.39
N ARG A 120 7.43 -19.85 2.23
CA ARG A 120 8.15 -19.58 0.98
C ARG A 120 7.51 -20.29 -0.21
N GLU A 121 7.18 -21.57 -0.09
CA GLU A 121 6.53 -22.30 -1.18
C GLU A 121 5.15 -21.72 -1.49
N GLY A 122 4.42 -21.25 -0.47
CA GLY A 122 3.13 -20.61 -0.67
C GLY A 122 3.23 -19.28 -1.41
N ILE A 123 4.24 -18.46 -1.10
CA ILE A 123 4.59 -17.24 -1.85
C ILE A 123 4.89 -17.59 -3.30
N LEU A 124 5.76 -18.57 -3.55
CA LEU A 124 6.15 -18.96 -4.91
C LEU A 124 4.96 -19.49 -5.72
N GLU A 125 4.07 -20.25 -5.09
CA GLU A 125 2.87 -20.77 -5.75
C GLU A 125 1.89 -19.64 -6.12
N ILE A 126 1.73 -18.62 -5.26
CA ILE A 126 0.93 -17.42 -5.59
C ILE A 126 1.54 -16.69 -6.80
N GLU A 127 2.84 -16.40 -6.78
CA GLU A 127 3.52 -15.68 -7.87
C GLU A 127 3.51 -16.47 -9.20
N GLN A 128 3.47 -17.80 -9.12
CA GLN A 128 3.34 -18.67 -10.29
C GLN A 128 1.95 -18.65 -10.90
N ASN A 129 0.89 -18.59 -10.07
CA ASN A 129 -0.49 -18.76 -10.51
C ASN A 129 -1.29 -17.45 -10.65
N ILE A 130 -0.78 -16.33 -10.15
CA ILE A 130 -1.33 -14.99 -10.38
C ILE A 130 -0.32 -14.24 -11.27
N PRO A 131 -0.47 -14.29 -12.60
CA PRO A 131 0.51 -13.75 -13.52
C PRO A 131 0.82 -12.27 -13.27
N GLY A 132 2.07 -11.98 -12.88
CA GLY A 132 2.47 -10.62 -12.55
C GLY A 132 2.29 -10.21 -11.09
N TYR A 133 1.89 -11.14 -10.24
CA TYR A 133 1.82 -10.83 -8.83
C TYR A 133 3.22 -10.96 -8.21
N LYS A 134 3.55 -10.01 -7.33
CA LYS A 134 4.70 -10.13 -6.43
C LYS A 134 4.15 -10.08 -5.01
N VAL A 135 4.43 -11.12 -4.25
CA VAL A 135 4.05 -11.16 -2.85
C VAL A 135 5.12 -10.41 -2.05
N LEU A 136 4.68 -9.39 -1.32
CA LEU A 136 5.57 -8.51 -0.54
C LEU A 136 5.32 -8.62 0.96
N THR A 137 4.17 -9.11 1.38
CA THR A 137 3.91 -9.43 2.78
C THR A 137 3.55 -10.90 2.94
N ALA A 138 3.55 -11.40 4.16
CA ALA A 138 3.06 -12.72 4.51
C ALA A 138 2.44 -12.70 5.90
N ILE A 139 1.64 -13.71 6.24
CA ILE A 139 1.11 -13.86 7.60
C ILE A 139 1.77 -15.03 8.29
N HIS A 140 2.18 -14.78 9.53
CA HIS A 140 2.78 -15.76 10.39
C HIS A 140 1.83 -16.13 11.54
N PRO A 141 0.99 -17.17 11.42
CA PRO A 141 0.35 -17.76 12.57
C PRO A 141 1.41 -18.45 13.46
N ASN A 142 1.58 -17.94 14.68
CA ASN A 142 2.03 -18.73 15.84
C ASN A 142 3.51 -19.19 15.94
N THR A 143 4.50 -18.60 15.25
CA THR A 143 5.92 -18.87 15.55
C THR A 143 6.81 -17.63 15.51
N TYR A 144 7.92 -17.73 16.25
CA TYR A 144 9.01 -16.78 16.21
C TYR A 144 9.95 -17.11 15.05
N GLY A 145 10.18 -16.14 14.17
CA GLY A 145 11.32 -16.22 13.26
C GLY A 145 12.63 -16.05 14.03
N SER A 146 13.54 -17.02 13.91
CA SER A 146 14.96 -16.73 14.12
C SER A 146 15.43 -15.74 13.03
N LYS A 147 16.61 -15.10 13.21
CA LYS A 147 17.15 -14.23 12.14
C LYS A 147 17.35 -15.02 10.84
N GLU A 148 17.77 -16.28 10.99
CA GLU A 148 17.97 -17.24 9.91
C GLU A 148 16.65 -17.55 9.20
N SER A 149 15.56 -17.75 9.94
CA SER A 149 14.25 -18.05 9.35
C SER A 149 13.67 -16.84 8.62
N ARG A 150 13.83 -15.62 9.18
CA ARG A 150 13.46 -14.38 8.48
C ARG A 150 14.24 -14.18 7.18
N SER A 151 15.51 -14.61 7.13
CA SER A 151 16.33 -14.50 5.92
C SER A 151 15.76 -15.26 4.72
N ILE A 152 14.97 -16.32 4.95
CA ILE A 152 14.26 -17.06 3.90
C ILE A 152 13.25 -16.13 3.20
N LEU A 153 12.45 -15.38 3.96
CA LEU A 153 11.45 -14.45 3.41
C LEU A 153 12.12 -13.20 2.82
N ASP A 154 13.18 -12.70 3.46
CA ASP A 154 13.97 -11.58 2.93
C ASP A 154 14.56 -11.92 1.56
N SER A 155 14.99 -13.17 1.34
CA SER A 155 15.51 -13.63 0.04
C SER A 155 14.47 -13.61 -1.09
N LEU A 156 13.18 -13.58 -0.75
CA LEU A 156 12.07 -13.46 -1.69
C LEU A 156 11.61 -12.01 -1.87
N GLY A 157 12.16 -11.07 -1.11
CA GLY A 157 11.76 -9.66 -1.10
C GLY A 157 10.53 -9.34 -0.23
N VAL A 158 10.23 -10.19 0.77
CA VAL A 158 9.13 -9.93 1.72
C VAL A 158 9.52 -8.78 2.66
N ILE A 159 8.75 -7.70 2.63
CA ILE A 159 9.06 -6.47 3.37
C ILE A 159 8.52 -6.48 4.80
N ALA A 160 7.43 -7.19 5.06
CA ALA A 160 6.81 -7.30 6.37
C ALA A 160 6.01 -8.60 6.53
N THR A 161 5.83 -9.01 7.78
CA THR A 161 4.98 -10.15 8.13
C THR A 161 3.99 -9.75 9.21
N ASP A 162 2.70 -10.01 8.97
CA ASP A 162 1.68 -9.85 10.00
C ASP A 162 1.68 -11.05 10.96
N HIS A 163 1.33 -10.83 12.22
CA HIS A 163 1.27 -11.88 13.25
C HIS A 163 -0.14 -12.00 13.79
N SER A 164 -0.80 -13.13 13.51
CA SER A 164 -2.22 -13.24 13.83
C SER A 164 -2.55 -13.64 15.27
N ARG A 165 -1.62 -13.94 16.19
CA ARG A 165 -2.01 -14.37 17.56
C ARG A 165 -1.01 -14.05 18.67
N THR A 166 -1.50 -13.43 19.76
CA THR A 166 -1.05 -13.72 21.13
C THR A 166 -1.81 -14.96 21.60
N ASN A 167 -1.12 -15.97 22.17
CA ASN A 167 -1.78 -17.13 22.75
C ASN A 167 -1.60 -17.07 24.27
N ALA A 168 -2.70 -16.94 25.02
CA ALA A 168 -2.69 -16.94 26.49
C ALA A 168 -2.10 -18.22 27.11
N SER A 169 -2.03 -19.31 26.33
CA SER A 169 -1.38 -20.56 26.72
C SER A 169 0.15 -20.48 26.66
N PHE A 170 0.71 -19.43 26.07
CA PHE A 170 2.16 -19.22 25.93
C PHE A 170 2.54 -17.76 26.25
N PRO A 171 2.56 -17.38 27.54
CA PRO A 171 2.79 -16.00 27.99
C PRO A 171 4.17 -15.43 27.62
N ASP A 172 5.17 -16.29 27.34
CA ASP A 172 6.50 -15.87 26.87
C ASP A 172 6.56 -15.69 25.34
N CYS A 173 5.43 -15.84 24.63
CA CYS A 173 5.31 -15.59 23.21
C CYS A 173 4.85 -14.15 22.94
N HIS A 174 5.78 -13.21 22.80
CA HIS A 174 5.58 -11.86 22.29
C HIS A 174 5.61 -11.87 20.75
N PRO A 175 4.45 -11.94 20.07
CA PRO A 175 4.37 -12.12 18.62
C PRO A 175 5.04 -11.02 17.79
N CYS A 176 5.40 -9.89 18.38
CA CYS A 176 5.84 -8.71 17.64
C CYS A 176 7.36 -8.42 17.68
N GLN A 177 8.17 -9.17 18.44
CA GLN A 177 9.60 -8.84 18.63
C GLN A 177 10.46 -8.84 17.35
N ARG A 178 10.00 -9.39 16.22
CA ARG A 178 10.82 -9.50 14.98
C ARG A 178 10.06 -9.39 13.64
N GLY A 179 8.75 -9.09 13.63
CA GLY A 179 7.95 -9.07 12.39
C GLY A 179 8.20 -7.87 11.47
N TYR A 180 8.60 -6.74 12.04
CA TYR A 180 8.76 -5.46 11.36
C TYR A 180 10.18 -4.94 11.56
N ASN A 181 11.08 -5.29 10.64
CA ASN A 181 12.45 -4.77 10.67
C ASN A 181 12.41 -3.24 10.52
N GLY A 182 12.94 -2.51 11.52
CA GLY A 182 13.04 -1.05 11.50
C GLY A 182 11.97 -0.26 12.26
N PHE A 183 10.97 -0.89 12.90
CA PHE A 183 9.91 -0.18 13.64
C PHE A 183 9.89 -0.54 15.13
N SER A 184 9.64 0.46 15.99
CA SER A 184 9.25 0.27 17.40
C SER A 184 7.74 0.04 17.51
N TYR A 185 7.31 -0.88 18.37
CA TYR A 185 5.90 -1.27 18.51
C TYR A 185 5.47 -1.36 19.98
N GLU A 186 4.17 -1.20 20.23
CA GLU A 186 3.50 -1.47 21.51
C GLU A 186 2.20 -2.23 21.24
N MET A 187 2.01 -3.42 21.83
CA MET A 187 0.76 -4.17 21.65
C MET A 187 -0.36 -3.64 22.55
N ALA A 188 -1.52 -3.36 21.96
CA ALA A 188 -2.78 -3.29 22.70
C ALA A 188 -3.26 -4.72 23.00
N LEU A 189 -2.91 -5.26 24.17
CA LEU A 189 -3.39 -6.58 24.58
C LEU A 189 -4.89 -6.56 24.91
N THR A 190 -5.45 -5.38 25.20
CA THR A 190 -6.87 -5.13 25.38
C THR A 190 -7.27 -3.81 24.72
N PRO A 191 -8.55 -3.61 24.38
CA PRO A 191 -9.04 -2.34 23.85
C PRO A 191 -8.85 -1.12 24.78
N ASP A 192 -8.55 -1.36 26.06
CA ASP A 192 -8.37 -0.32 27.08
C ASP A 192 -6.87 0.04 27.33
N THR A 193 -5.94 -0.47 26.50
CA THR A 193 -4.49 -0.27 26.72
C THR A 193 -4.07 1.17 26.35
N THR A 194 -3.44 1.90 27.28
CA THR A 194 -2.84 3.21 27.04
C THR A 194 -1.53 3.05 26.26
N ILE A 195 -1.40 3.74 25.12
CA ILE A 195 -0.33 3.51 24.16
C ILE A 195 0.32 4.84 23.73
N ASN A 196 1.63 4.83 23.49
CA ASN A 196 2.44 5.98 23.06
C ASN A 196 1.99 6.46 21.65
N PRO A 197 2.24 7.70 21.19
CA PRO A 197 2.11 8.08 19.78
C PRO A 197 3.03 7.26 18.86
N ASN A 198 2.50 6.84 17.70
CA ASN A 198 3.20 6.09 16.64
C ASN A 198 3.62 4.60 16.86
N PRO A 199 2.89 3.77 17.63
CA PRO A 199 3.08 2.32 17.65
C PRO A 199 2.02 1.59 16.82
N PHE A 200 2.40 0.38 16.43
CA PHE A 200 1.59 -0.62 15.76
C PHE A 200 0.58 -1.26 16.71
N PHE A 201 -0.71 -1.23 16.39
CA PHE A 201 -1.77 -1.95 17.10
C PHE A 201 -2.14 -3.25 16.36
N CYS A 202 -1.79 -4.39 16.95
CA CYS A 202 -2.34 -5.68 16.52
C CYS A 202 -3.51 -6.05 17.43
N ILE A 203 -4.75 -6.07 16.93
CA ILE A 203 -5.87 -6.66 17.67
C ILE A 203 -6.37 -7.88 16.89
N HIS A 204 -6.17 -9.05 17.48
CA HIS A 204 -6.67 -10.30 16.93
C HIS A 204 -8.16 -10.44 17.25
N ARG A 205 -9.00 -10.53 16.21
CA ARG A 205 -10.45 -10.70 16.34
C ARG A 205 -10.87 -12.15 16.67
N GLY A 206 -9.93 -13.08 16.93
CA GLY A 206 -10.15 -14.53 17.10
C GLY A 206 -11.09 -15.06 18.19
N GLY A 207 -11.77 -14.17 18.93
CA GLY A 207 -12.94 -14.49 19.77
C GLY A 207 -14.03 -13.39 19.73
N ALA A 208 -13.95 -12.52 18.72
CA ALA A 208 -14.54 -11.19 18.65
C ALA A 208 -15.18 -10.86 17.29
N ASP A 209 -15.21 -11.82 16.35
CA ASP A 209 -15.79 -11.64 15.01
C ASP A 209 -17.28 -11.25 15.07
N ASN A 210 -17.96 -11.55 16.18
CA ASN A 210 -19.34 -11.20 16.46
C ASN A 210 -19.52 -10.08 17.52
N TRP A 211 -18.47 -9.31 17.84
CA TRP A 211 -18.60 -8.15 18.72
C TRP A 211 -19.60 -7.12 18.17
N THR A 212 -20.23 -6.37 19.09
CA THR A 212 -21.11 -5.28 18.69
C THR A 212 -20.31 -4.21 17.95
N LEU A 213 -20.98 -3.54 17.02
CA LEU A 213 -20.41 -2.42 16.27
C LEU A 213 -19.80 -1.35 17.21
N GLU A 214 -20.51 -1.02 18.30
CA GLU A 214 -20.06 -0.09 19.33
C GLU A 214 -18.69 -0.46 19.91
N THR A 215 -18.47 -1.74 20.23
CA THR A 215 -17.20 -2.21 20.80
C THR A 215 -16.04 -1.98 19.84
N TYR A 216 -16.24 -2.23 18.54
CA TYR A 216 -15.23 -2.06 17.51
C TYR A 216 -14.94 -0.58 17.18
N GLN A 217 -16.00 0.22 17.10
CA GLN A 217 -15.91 1.66 16.87
C GLN A 217 -15.16 2.35 18.02
N GLU A 218 -15.69 2.25 19.23
CA GLU A 218 -15.25 3.07 20.36
C GLU A 218 -13.92 2.62 20.95
N LYS A 219 -13.67 1.30 21.04
CA LYS A 219 -12.51 0.82 21.79
C LYS A 219 -11.27 0.55 20.94
N ILE A 220 -11.43 0.34 19.64
CA ILE A 220 -10.30 0.03 18.76
C ILE A 220 -10.03 1.19 17.83
N THR A 221 -10.98 1.49 16.95
CA THR A 221 -10.73 2.43 15.86
C THR A 221 -10.62 3.87 16.38
N THR A 222 -11.50 4.28 17.29
CA THR A 222 -11.42 5.62 17.91
C THR A 222 -10.14 5.79 18.71
N ASN A 223 -9.70 4.77 19.45
CA ASN A 223 -8.43 4.81 20.17
C ASN A 223 -7.25 4.98 19.19
N ALA A 224 -7.21 4.20 18.10
CA ALA A 224 -6.19 4.34 17.07
C ALA A 224 -6.18 5.77 16.48
N ILE A 225 -7.35 6.35 16.19
CA ILE A 225 -7.49 7.74 15.70
C ILE A 225 -6.97 8.75 16.74
N GLU A 226 -7.33 8.61 18.01
CA GLU A 226 -6.89 9.52 19.09
C GLU A 226 -5.39 9.44 19.38
N LYS A 227 -4.78 8.27 19.18
CA LYS A 227 -3.34 8.03 19.42
C LYS A 227 -2.47 8.16 18.17
N GLY A 228 -3.11 8.33 17.03
CA GLY A 228 -2.45 8.38 15.72
C GLY A 228 -1.78 7.09 15.29
N GLY A 229 -2.34 5.95 15.70
CA GLY A 229 -1.79 4.62 15.48
C GLY A 229 -2.13 4.00 14.12
N PHE A 230 -1.48 2.88 13.84
CA PHE A 230 -1.85 1.96 12.76
C PHE A 230 -2.45 0.71 13.36
N TRP A 231 -3.54 0.19 12.81
CA TRP A 231 -4.13 -1.05 13.31
C TRP A 231 -4.66 -1.99 12.22
N HIS A 232 -4.76 -3.27 12.59
CA HIS A 232 -5.20 -4.35 11.72
C HIS A 232 -6.62 -4.81 12.05
N ALA A 233 -7.54 -4.64 11.11
CA ALA A 233 -8.90 -5.16 11.15
C ALA A 233 -8.94 -6.56 10.52
N TYR A 234 -8.77 -7.60 11.34
CA TYR A 234 -8.68 -8.97 10.87
C TYR A 234 -10.03 -9.71 10.94
N TRP A 235 -10.42 -10.41 9.89
CA TRP A 235 -11.71 -11.10 9.76
C TRP A 235 -11.54 -12.53 9.23
N HIS A 236 -12.28 -13.49 9.78
CA HIS A 236 -12.29 -14.87 9.27
C HIS A 236 -13.40 -15.12 8.22
N GLY A 237 -14.31 -14.17 8.02
CA GLY A 237 -15.38 -14.26 7.02
C GLY A 237 -16.65 -13.51 7.40
N VAL A 238 -17.69 -13.61 6.58
CA VAL A 238 -19.02 -13.01 6.78
C VAL A 238 -20.08 -14.08 6.53
N SER A 239 -21.03 -14.24 7.45
CA SER A 239 -22.10 -15.24 7.33
C SER A 239 -23.30 -14.94 8.23
N ASP A 240 -24.50 -14.96 7.65
CA ASP A 240 -25.75 -14.89 8.43
C ASP A 240 -26.12 -16.20 9.13
N ASN A 241 -25.43 -17.30 8.80
CA ASN A 241 -25.74 -18.64 9.28
C ASN A 241 -24.68 -19.20 10.26
N ASN A 242 -23.59 -18.47 10.51
CA ASN A 242 -22.54 -18.87 11.43
C ASN A 242 -22.44 -17.86 12.58
N ALA A 243 -22.88 -18.24 13.77
CA ALA A 243 -22.88 -17.37 14.96
C ALA A 243 -21.48 -16.94 15.44
N GLY A 244 -20.42 -17.58 14.93
CA GLY A 244 -19.03 -17.17 15.16
C GLY A 244 -18.51 -16.12 14.18
N LEU A 245 -19.29 -15.74 13.17
CA LEU A 245 -18.94 -14.73 12.17
C LEU A 245 -19.90 -13.54 12.23
N PRO A 246 -19.50 -12.35 11.77
CA PRO A 246 -20.41 -11.23 11.57
C PRO A 246 -21.48 -11.56 10.51
N THR A 247 -22.67 -11.01 10.70
CA THR A 247 -23.69 -10.98 9.64
C THR A 247 -23.27 -10.03 8.52
N GLU A 248 -23.84 -10.21 7.33
CA GLU A 248 -23.60 -9.27 6.22
C GLU A 248 -24.02 -7.85 6.60
N ALA A 249 -25.16 -7.71 7.29
CA ALA A 249 -25.66 -6.43 7.76
C ALA A 249 -24.69 -5.74 8.75
N LEU A 250 -24.09 -6.48 9.68
CA LEU A 250 -23.12 -5.94 10.62
C LEU A 250 -21.83 -5.52 9.90
N PHE A 251 -21.35 -6.35 8.98
CA PHE A 251 -20.16 -6.04 8.18
C PHE A 251 -20.34 -4.76 7.36
N ILE A 252 -21.49 -4.60 6.70
CA ILE A 252 -21.84 -3.38 5.96
C ILE A 252 -21.86 -2.15 6.86
N GLN A 253 -22.51 -2.22 8.03
CA GLN A 253 -22.58 -1.10 8.97
C GLN A 253 -21.18 -0.68 9.46
N GLU A 254 -20.31 -1.64 9.71
CA GLU A 254 -18.93 -1.38 10.12
C GLU A 254 -18.14 -0.68 9.01
N LEU A 255 -18.25 -1.16 7.77
CA LEU A 255 -17.57 -0.54 6.63
C LEU A 255 -18.13 0.85 6.27
N ASP A 256 -19.44 1.07 6.39
CA ASP A 256 -20.05 2.39 6.19
C ASP A 256 -19.53 3.39 7.22
N TRP A 257 -19.39 2.95 8.47
CA TRP A 257 -18.80 3.78 9.50
C TRP A 257 -17.31 4.07 9.25
N LEU A 258 -16.50 3.06 8.89
CA LEU A 258 -15.10 3.27 8.52
C LEU A 258 -14.99 4.24 7.34
N LYS A 259 -15.88 4.15 6.36
CA LYS A 259 -15.92 5.06 5.22
C LYS A 259 -16.20 6.49 5.66
N SER A 260 -17.09 6.71 6.63
CA SER A 260 -17.30 8.04 7.22
C SER A 260 -16.05 8.62 7.91
N GLN A 261 -15.20 7.77 8.49
CA GLN A 261 -13.93 8.19 9.08
C GLN A 261 -12.88 8.54 8.01
N VAL A 262 -12.86 7.79 6.90
CA VAL A 262 -12.04 8.12 5.73
C VAL A 262 -12.49 9.44 5.10
N ASP A 263 -13.80 9.63 4.90
CA ASP A 263 -14.36 10.85 4.30
C ASP A 263 -14.16 12.09 5.16
N SER A 264 -14.02 11.91 6.47
CA SER A 264 -13.68 12.97 7.43
C SER A 264 -12.17 13.15 7.62
N ASN A 265 -11.34 12.46 6.84
CA ASN A 265 -9.88 12.43 6.94
C ASN A 265 -9.34 12.04 8.33
N ASN A 266 -10.10 11.27 9.11
CA ASN A 266 -9.62 10.71 10.38
C ASN A 266 -8.79 9.44 10.16
N LEU A 267 -9.10 8.69 9.10
CA LEU A 267 -8.54 7.37 8.87
C LEU A 267 -8.07 7.20 7.42
N TRP A 268 -6.93 6.54 7.25
CA TRP A 268 -6.48 6.02 5.95
C TRP A 268 -6.63 4.50 5.93
N VAL A 269 -7.45 3.98 5.02
CA VAL A 269 -7.64 2.54 4.82
C VAL A 269 -6.93 2.10 3.55
N ASP A 270 -6.03 1.10 3.63
CA ASP A 270 -5.38 0.50 2.47
C ASP A 270 -4.91 -0.94 2.76
N THR A 271 -4.31 -1.58 1.77
CA THR A 271 -3.67 -2.90 1.93
C THR A 271 -2.49 -2.84 2.91
N PHE A 272 -2.18 -3.98 3.53
CA PHE A 272 -1.08 -4.09 4.49
C PHE A 272 0.26 -3.76 3.83
N ARG A 273 0.51 -4.27 2.61
CA ARG A 273 1.67 -3.90 1.79
C ARG A 273 1.80 -2.38 1.65
N ASP A 274 0.74 -1.71 1.21
CA ASP A 274 0.82 -0.30 0.81
C ASP A 274 1.05 0.61 2.02
N ILE A 275 0.45 0.28 3.17
CA ILE A 275 0.72 0.98 4.44
C ILE A 275 2.18 0.74 4.87
N ILE A 276 2.70 -0.49 4.78
CA ILE A 276 4.09 -0.79 5.15
C ILE A 276 5.10 -0.11 4.23
N LEU A 277 4.85 -0.05 2.92
CA LEU A 277 5.69 0.67 1.97
C LEU A 277 5.78 2.16 2.34
N TYR A 278 4.63 2.81 2.59
CA TYR A 278 4.58 4.20 3.06
C TYR A 278 5.34 4.40 4.38
N MET A 279 5.10 3.53 5.36
CA MET A 279 5.74 3.64 6.67
C MET A 279 7.26 3.53 6.56
N LYS A 280 7.77 2.62 5.72
CA LYS A 280 9.22 2.45 5.54
C LYS A 280 9.82 3.65 4.83
N GLU A 281 9.22 4.08 3.74
CA GLU A 281 9.61 5.30 3.02
C GLU A 281 9.73 6.49 3.96
N ARG A 282 8.70 6.72 4.78
CA ARG A 282 8.70 7.80 5.76
C ARG A 282 9.81 7.67 6.80
N VAL A 283 10.04 6.47 7.33
CA VAL A 283 11.02 6.26 8.43
C VAL A 283 12.45 6.43 7.97
N TYR A 284 12.75 6.04 6.72
CA TYR A 284 14.10 6.16 6.15
C TYR A 284 14.31 7.49 5.39
N GLY A 285 13.24 8.19 5.04
CA GLY A 285 13.26 9.48 4.35
C GLY A 285 13.99 10.57 5.13
N ASN A 286 15.00 11.16 4.50
CA ASN A 286 15.68 12.38 4.96
C ASN A 286 15.08 13.59 4.24
N LEU A 287 14.42 14.47 5.00
CA LEU A 287 13.74 15.67 4.50
C LEU A 287 14.67 16.88 4.53
N GLU A 288 14.77 17.57 3.39
CA GLU A 288 15.45 18.86 3.26
C GLU A 288 14.54 19.88 2.59
N THR A 289 14.54 21.12 3.08
CA THR A 289 13.77 22.22 2.49
C THR A 289 14.64 23.43 2.22
N SER A 290 14.33 24.11 1.12
CA SER A 290 14.91 25.40 0.79
C SER A 290 13.86 26.34 0.24
N VAL A 291 13.96 27.61 0.61
CA VAL A 291 13.03 28.66 0.18
C VAL A 291 13.83 29.67 -0.62
N SER A 292 13.38 29.96 -1.84
CA SER A 292 13.97 30.98 -2.71
C SER A 292 12.88 31.67 -3.49
N ASN A 293 12.80 33.00 -3.37
CA ASN A 293 11.72 33.80 -3.95
C ASN A 293 10.34 33.27 -3.50
N ASP A 294 9.39 33.15 -4.43
CA ASP A 294 8.05 32.57 -4.24
C ASP A 294 8.01 31.06 -4.54
N THR A 295 9.08 30.33 -4.18
CA THR A 295 9.17 28.88 -4.41
C THR A 295 9.81 28.19 -3.22
N ILE A 296 9.13 27.14 -2.75
CA ILE A 296 9.63 26.22 -1.73
C ILE A 296 10.05 24.95 -2.46
N ALA A 297 11.31 24.55 -2.35
CA ALA A 297 11.83 23.29 -2.87
C ALA A 297 12.02 22.31 -1.71
N ILE A 298 11.39 21.15 -1.83
CA ILE A 298 11.35 20.09 -0.83
C ILE A 298 11.98 18.84 -1.44
N THR A 299 12.98 18.28 -0.80
CA THR A 299 13.64 17.05 -1.23
C THR A 299 13.52 16.00 -0.14
N ILE A 300 13.14 14.78 -0.53
CA ILE A 300 13.26 13.61 0.34
C ILE A 300 14.13 12.60 -0.39
N THR A 301 15.14 12.11 0.32
CA THR A 301 16.03 11.04 -0.15
C THR A 301 16.10 9.93 0.86
N ASP A 302 16.35 8.70 0.43
CA ASP A 302 16.64 7.61 1.37
C ASP A 302 17.68 6.61 0.79
N THR A 303 17.66 5.38 1.31
CA THR A 303 18.62 4.31 0.96
C THR A 303 17.89 3.01 0.58
N LEU A 304 16.57 3.07 0.47
CA LEU A 304 15.71 1.99 0.06
C LEU A 304 15.87 1.74 -1.44
N ILE A 305 15.28 0.64 -1.91
CA ILE A 305 15.36 0.26 -3.32
C ILE A 305 14.15 0.89 -4.03
N ASP A 306 14.37 1.90 -4.87
CA ASP A 306 13.32 2.66 -5.58
C ASP A 306 12.43 1.78 -6.47
N SER A 307 12.92 0.60 -6.86
CA SER A 307 12.11 -0.39 -7.59
C SER A 307 11.17 -1.19 -6.69
N LEU A 308 10.95 -0.75 -5.47
CA LEU A 308 10.07 -1.38 -4.48
C LEU A 308 9.45 -0.32 -3.56
N TYR A 309 10.27 0.63 -3.12
CA TYR A 309 9.89 1.76 -2.30
C TYR A 309 9.70 2.96 -3.21
N ASP A 310 8.44 3.30 -3.44
CA ASP A 310 8.01 4.44 -4.23
C ASP A 310 6.69 5.02 -3.72
N ALA A 311 6.42 4.83 -2.43
CA ALA A 311 5.17 5.28 -1.85
C ALA A 311 5.13 6.81 -1.83
N PRO A 312 4.09 7.46 -2.39
CA PRO A 312 3.96 8.90 -2.30
C PRO A 312 3.74 9.31 -0.84
N LEU A 313 4.75 9.97 -0.27
CA LEU A 313 4.69 10.50 1.08
C LEU A 313 3.87 11.78 1.09
N THR A 314 3.00 11.92 2.09
CA THR A 314 2.28 13.17 2.31
C THR A 314 3.16 14.12 3.12
N ILE A 315 3.41 15.31 2.57
CA ILE A 315 4.07 16.39 3.29
C ILE A 315 3.09 17.52 3.55
N GLU A 316 3.38 18.27 4.61
CA GLU A 316 2.71 19.51 4.95
C GLU A 316 3.79 20.58 5.08
N THR A 317 3.60 21.72 4.39
CA THR A 317 4.55 22.84 4.42
C THR A 317 3.83 24.15 4.70
N GLU A 318 4.42 25.00 5.54
CA GLU A 318 3.97 26.38 5.67
C GLU A 318 4.39 27.19 4.45
N VAL A 319 3.44 27.94 3.87
CA VAL A 319 3.61 28.80 2.71
C VAL A 319 3.36 30.27 3.08
N PRO A 320 3.81 31.24 2.25
CA PRO A 320 3.55 32.66 2.52
C PRO A 320 2.05 32.94 2.70
N THR A 321 1.71 33.78 3.68
CA THR A 321 0.31 34.04 4.04
C THR A 321 -0.53 34.60 2.89
N GLY A 322 0.10 35.36 1.98
CA GLY A 322 -0.52 35.88 0.76
C GLY A 322 -0.91 34.84 -0.28
N TRP A 323 -0.58 33.57 -0.07
CA TRP A 323 -0.98 32.47 -0.96
C TRP A 323 -2.37 31.92 -0.63
N LEU A 324 -2.95 32.26 0.52
CA LEU A 324 -4.32 31.87 0.85
C LEU A 324 -5.30 32.42 -0.20
N GLY A 325 -6.12 31.53 -0.76
CA GLY A 325 -7.07 31.85 -1.83
C GLY A 325 -6.46 31.94 -3.24
N GLN A 326 -5.16 31.70 -3.39
CA GLN A 326 -4.50 31.57 -4.69
C GLN A 326 -4.45 30.10 -5.14
N THR A 327 -4.28 29.89 -6.45
CA THR A 327 -3.92 28.58 -6.98
C THR A 327 -2.43 28.33 -6.73
N VAL A 328 -2.11 27.28 -5.97
CA VAL A 328 -0.73 26.83 -5.71
C VAL A 328 -0.50 25.50 -6.44
N TYR A 329 0.72 25.29 -6.90
CA TYR A 329 1.12 24.13 -7.66
C TYR A 329 2.19 23.35 -6.91
N ALA A 330 1.97 22.04 -6.79
CA ALA A 330 2.95 21.05 -6.39
C ALA A 330 3.53 20.42 -7.65
N SER A 331 4.80 20.71 -7.95
CA SER A 331 5.48 20.28 -9.18
C SER A 331 6.68 19.40 -8.85
N GLN A 332 6.60 18.10 -9.13
CA GLN A 332 7.73 17.19 -9.00
C GLN A 332 7.89 16.45 -10.31
N ASN A 333 9.12 16.41 -10.84
CA ASN A 333 9.43 15.56 -11.99
C ASN A 333 8.47 15.75 -13.21
N ASN A 334 8.16 17.02 -13.54
CA ASN A 334 7.21 17.44 -14.59
C ASN A 334 5.75 17.02 -14.39
N VAL A 335 5.41 16.45 -13.23
CA VAL A 335 4.02 16.30 -12.82
C VAL A 335 3.64 17.51 -12.00
N VAL A 336 2.55 18.15 -12.41
CA VAL A 336 2.01 19.32 -11.75
C VAL A 336 0.64 18.96 -11.20
N LYS A 337 0.45 19.12 -9.89
CA LYS A 337 -0.84 19.00 -9.21
C LYS A 337 -1.20 20.36 -8.63
N GLU A 338 -2.46 20.77 -8.79
CA GLU A 338 -2.99 21.90 -8.04
C GLU A 338 -3.22 21.49 -6.59
N VAL A 339 -2.83 22.36 -5.67
CA VAL A 339 -3.01 22.17 -4.22
C VAL A 339 -3.63 23.43 -3.64
N THR A 340 -4.51 23.26 -2.65
CA THR A 340 -5.26 24.36 -2.05
C THR A 340 -4.66 24.72 -0.69
N PRO A 341 -4.15 25.95 -0.52
CA PRO A 341 -3.69 26.42 0.78
C PRO A 341 -4.85 26.56 1.77
N TYR A 342 -4.62 26.23 3.04
CA TYR A 342 -5.59 26.39 4.12
C TYR A 342 -4.97 27.04 5.35
N ASP A 343 -5.79 27.73 6.15
CA ASP A 343 -5.37 28.39 7.38
C ASP A 343 -5.42 27.42 8.56
N THR A 344 -4.30 27.31 9.27
CA THR A 344 -4.18 26.63 10.56
C THR A 344 -3.68 27.62 11.61
N ASN A 345 -4.61 28.26 12.33
CA ASN A 345 -4.32 29.20 13.41
C ASN A 345 -3.37 30.37 13.01
N GLY A 346 -3.51 30.86 11.78
CA GLY A 346 -2.70 31.96 11.23
C GLY A 346 -1.51 31.53 10.38
N ALA A 347 -1.14 30.24 10.41
CA ALA A 347 -0.18 29.66 9.46
C ALA A 347 -0.93 29.21 8.21
N ILE A 348 -0.43 29.56 7.02
CA ILE A 348 -1.02 29.10 5.76
C ILE A 348 -0.25 27.86 5.33
N ILE A 349 -0.97 26.77 5.16
CA ILE A 349 -0.41 25.44 4.97
C ILE A 349 -0.80 24.90 3.61
N VAL A 350 0.11 24.18 2.98
CA VAL A 350 -0.15 23.35 1.80
C VAL A 350 0.22 21.91 2.10
N MET A 351 -0.66 21.00 1.71
CA MET A 351 -0.40 19.56 1.73
C MET A 351 -0.16 19.06 0.31
N ALA A 352 0.86 18.23 0.13
CA ALA A 352 1.23 17.67 -1.18
C ALA A 352 1.80 16.25 -1.04
N GLU A 353 1.85 15.53 -2.16
CA GLU A 353 2.52 14.24 -2.26
C GLU A 353 3.91 14.39 -2.91
N ILE A 354 4.91 13.75 -2.33
CA ILE A 354 6.28 13.65 -2.84
C ILE A 354 6.71 12.17 -2.83
N ILE A 355 7.27 11.66 -3.92
CA ILE A 355 7.97 10.37 -3.89
C ILE A 355 9.45 10.65 -3.65
N PRO A 356 10.08 10.00 -2.66
CA PRO A 356 11.51 10.10 -2.43
C PRO A 356 12.35 9.81 -3.67
N ASP A 357 13.55 10.40 -3.72
CA ASP A 357 14.58 10.17 -4.75
C ASP A 357 14.19 10.55 -6.20
N LEU A 358 13.00 11.11 -6.45
CA LEU A 358 12.58 11.63 -7.76
C LEU A 358 12.97 13.10 -8.00
N GLY A 359 13.87 13.65 -7.17
CA GLY A 359 14.27 15.05 -7.19
C GLY A 359 13.29 15.97 -6.44
N PRO A 360 13.55 17.28 -6.44
CA PRO A 360 12.80 18.22 -5.62
C PRO A 360 11.33 18.34 -6.06
N LEU A 361 10.44 18.37 -5.07
CA LEU A 361 9.09 18.90 -5.19
C LEU A 361 9.14 20.42 -5.03
N TYR A 362 8.59 21.15 -5.99
CA TYR A 362 8.43 22.60 -5.92
C TYR A 362 6.99 22.97 -5.56
N ILE A 363 6.83 23.79 -4.53
CA ILE A 363 5.56 24.44 -4.18
C ILE A 363 5.65 25.93 -4.56
N SER A 364 4.78 26.37 -5.46
CA SER A 364 4.82 27.73 -6.05
C SER A 364 3.48 28.21 -6.61
N LEU A 365 3.35 29.52 -6.85
CA LEU A 365 2.17 30.13 -7.51
C LEU A 365 2.14 29.93 -9.03
N SER A 366 3.13 29.27 -9.61
CA SER A 366 3.18 28.93 -11.03
C SER A 366 3.80 27.55 -11.21
N PRO A 367 3.34 26.74 -12.17
CA PRO A 367 3.91 25.43 -12.43
C PRO A 367 5.41 25.49 -12.71
N VAL A 368 6.17 24.63 -12.04
CA VAL A 368 7.60 24.44 -12.34
C VAL A 368 7.75 23.22 -13.24
N THR A 369 8.21 23.44 -14.46
CA THR A 369 8.57 22.35 -15.38
C THR A 369 10.07 22.47 -15.66
N SER A 370 10.82 21.44 -15.32
CA SER A 370 12.27 21.43 -15.57
C SER A 370 12.49 20.86 -16.97
N ALA A 371 12.98 21.68 -17.90
CA ALA A 371 13.37 21.22 -19.23
C ALA A 371 14.60 20.28 -19.19
N THR A 372 15.33 20.26 -18.08
CA THR A 372 16.60 19.53 -17.89
C THR A 372 16.51 18.36 -16.92
N GLU A 373 15.49 18.28 -16.06
CA GLU A 373 15.32 17.20 -15.06
C GLU A 373 13.93 16.56 -15.17
N SER A 374 13.56 16.10 -16.38
CA SER A 374 12.60 15.00 -16.43
C SER A 374 13.33 13.75 -15.97
N PHE A 375 12.91 13.14 -14.87
CA PHE A 375 13.22 11.75 -14.60
C PHE A 375 12.93 10.98 -15.89
N ARG A 376 13.98 10.41 -16.46
CA ARG A 376 13.86 9.53 -17.63
C ARG A 376 13.92 8.13 -17.10
N ILE A 377 12.87 7.37 -17.37
CA ILE A 377 12.87 5.93 -17.19
C ILE A 377 14.09 5.40 -17.93
N ASN A 378 14.99 4.77 -17.19
CA ASN A 378 16.08 4.05 -17.79
C ASN A 378 15.45 2.91 -18.60
N SER A 379 15.58 2.94 -19.92
CA SER A 379 15.00 1.89 -20.78
C SER A 379 15.45 0.47 -20.38
N GLY A 380 16.60 0.32 -19.70
CA GLY A 380 17.07 -0.96 -19.17
C GLY A 380 16.34 -1.44 -17.91
N SER A 381 15.66 -0.55 -17.18
CA SER A 381 14.82 -0.92 -16.03
C SER A 381 13.42 -1.37 -16.43
N VAL A 382 13.02 -1.24 -17.71
CA VAL A 382 11.75 -1.78 -18.21
C VAL A 382 12.04 -3.04 -19.03
N GLN A 383 11.26 -4.10 -18.84
CA GLN A 383 11.44 -5.35 -19.58
C GLN A 383 10.18 -5.74 -20.33
N LEU A 384 10.35 -6.34 -21.51
CA LEU A 384 9.28 -6.98 -22.28
C LEU A 384 9.84 -8.24 -22.96
N LYS A 385 9.30 -9.41 -22.59
CA LYS A 385 9.68 -10.74 -23.09
C LYS A 385 8.41 -11.47 -23.55
N ILE A 386 8.55 -12.26 -24.62
CA ILE A 386 7.44 -13.02 -25.21
C ILE A 386 7.90 -14.44 -25.49
N SER A 387 7.15 -15.43 -25.01
CA SER A 387 7.47 -16.85 -25.21
C SER A 387 6.25 -17.77 -25.05
N PRO A 388 6.08 -18.81 -25.88
CA PRO A 388 6.86 -19.11 -27.09
C PRO A 388 6.59 -18.08 -28.20
N ASN A 389 7.54 -17.95 -29.11
CA ASN A 389 7.40 -17.11 -30.31
C ASN A 389 8.19 -17.78 -31.46
N PRO A 390 7.52 -18.41 -32.44
CA PRO A 390 6.08 -18.32 -32.73
C PRO A 390 5.17 -18.93 -31.65
N ALA A 391 4.02 -18.30 -31.43
CA ALA A 391 2.94 -18.77 -30.57
C ALA A 391 2.05 -19.77 -31.31
N ASN A 392 1.64 -20.83 -30.62
CA ASN A 392 0.63 -21.78 -31.11
C ASN A 392 -0.07 -22.50 -29.94
N PRO A 393 -1.35 -22.21 -29.64
CA PRO A 393 -2.11 -21.02 -30.05
C PRO A 393 -1.77 -19.78 -29.20
N SER A 394 -0.98 -19.95 -28.13
CA SER A 394 -0.78 -18.92 -27.10
C SER A 394 0.68 -18.53 -26.91
N ALA A 395 0.89 -17.35 -26.31
CA ALA A 395 2.17 -16.88 -25.81
C ALA A 395 2.01 -16.22 -24.45
N GLN A 396 3.01 -16.41 -23.58
CA GLN A 396 3.20 -15.60 -22.39
C GLN A 396 3.93 -14.31 -22.75
N ILE A 397 3.42 -13.19 -22.26
CA ILE A 397 3.97 -11.85 -22.39
C ILE A 397 4.37 -11.41 -20.99
N ASN A 398 5.66 -11.41 -20.71
CA ASN A 398 6.21 -10.99 -19.44
C ASN A 398 6.75 -9.57 -19.58
N CYS A 399 6.30 -8.65 -18.73
CA CYS A 399 6.89 -7.32 -18.61
C CYS A 399 7.32 -6.99 -17.19
N PHE A 400 8.20 -6.01 -17.08
CA PHE A 400 8.57 -5.39 -15.81
C PHE A 400 8.54 -3.87 -15.99
N VAL A 401 7.83 -3.18 -15.09
CA VAL A 401 7.67 -1.73 -15.07
C VAL A 401 7.86 -1.28 -13.62
N PRO A 402 8.87 -0.43 -13.31
CA PRO A 402 9.03 0.13 -11.97
C PRO A 402 7.74 0.81 -11.44
N GLY A 403 7.50 0.77 -10.13
CA GLY A 403 6.21 1.08 -9.50
C GLY A 403 5.90 2.58 -9.36
N TYR A 404 6.93 3.43 -9.21
CA TYR A 404 6.77 4.88 -9.07
C TYR A 404 6.05 5.54 -10.26
N TYR A 405 5.87 4.81 -11.38
CA TYR A 405 5.15 5.29 -12.55
C TYR A 405 3.62 5.25 -12.40
N SER A 406 3.06 4.44 -11.50
CA SER A 406 1.60 4.46 -11.27
C SER A 406 1.13 5.72 -10.54
N HIS A 407 2.04 6.45 -9.89
CA HIS A 407 1.71 7.59 -9.02
C HIS A 407 1.77 8.95 -9.72
N TYR A 408 2.43 9.03 -10.88
CA TYR A 408 2.81 10.29 -11.53
C TYR A 408 2.42 10.42 -13.00
N GLY A 409 1.64 9.50 -13.56
CA GLY A 409 1.22 9.63 -14.95
C GLY A 409 0.26 8.57 -15.45
N LYS A 410 0.15 8.52 -16.79
CA LYS A 410 -0.64 7.52 -17.50
C LYS A 410 -0.15 6.12 -17.09
N LEU A 411 -1.06 5.28 -16.62
CA LEU A 411 -0.77 3.89 -16.27
C LEU A 411 -0.02 3.19 -17.42
N PRO A 412 0.91 2.26 -17.13
CA PRO A 412 1.57 1.49 -18.17
C PRO A 412 0.56 0.81 -19.09
N GLU A 413 0.76 0.94 -20.40
CA GLU A 413 -0.11 0.35 -21.42
C GLU A 413 0.57 -0.85 -22.06
N LEU A 414 -0.10 -2.01 -22.08
CA LEU A 414 0.33 -3.19 -22.82
C LEU A 414 -0.69 -3.56 -23.90
N LEU A 415 -0.28 -3.41 -25.16
CA LEU A 415 -1.14 -3.58 -26.33
C LEU A 415 -0.59 -4.64 -27.27
N ILE A 416 -1.48 -5.46 -27.84
CA ILE A 416 -1.21 -6.27 -29.03
C ILE A 416 -1.88 -5.60 -30.21
N MET A 417 -1.11 -5.32 -31.25
CA MET A 417 -1.59 -4.74 -32.50
C MET A 417 -1.32 -5.66 -33.69
N ASP A 418 -2.19 -5.62 -34.69
CA ASP A 418 -1.92 -6.27 -35.98
C ASP A 418 -0.98 -5.44 -36.87
N SER A 419 -0.62 -5.99 -38.04
CA SER A 419 0.25 -5.33 -39.02
C SER A 419 -0.32 -4.04 -39.62
N ARG A 420 -1.61 -3.73 -39.39
CA ARG A 420 -2.27 -2.48 -39.80
C ARG A 420 -2.34 -1.45 -38.67
N GLY A 421 -1.77 -1.76 -37.50
CA GLY A 421 -1.79 -0.90 -36.31
C GLY A 421 -3.11 -0.96 -35.53
N ARG A 422 -4.01 -1.91 -35.81
CA ARG A 422 -5.27 -2.05 -35.08
C ARG A 422 -5.02 -2.77 -33.76
N ILE A 423 -5.57 -2.26 -32.66
CA ILE A 423 -5.52 -2.92 -31.35
C ILE A 423 -6.36 -4.20 -31.40
N ILE A 424 -5.73 -5.32 -31.09
CA ILE A 424 -6.33 -6.64 -31.03
C ILE A 424 -6.68 -6.97 -29.59
N LYS A 425 -5.76 -6.72 -28.67
CA LYS A 425 -5.92 -6.97 -27.24
C LYS A 425 -5.20 -5.88 -26.46
N GLU A 426 -5.80 -5.46 -25.37
CA GLU A 426 -5.21 -4.60 -24.35
C GLU A 426 -5.18 -5.40 -23.04
N PHE A 427 -4.05 -5.31 -22.34
CA PHE A 427 -3.89 -5.84 -21.00
C PHE A 427 -3.75 -4.68 -20.03
N LYS A 428 -4.55 -4.71 -18.98
CA LYS A 428 -4.37 -3.80 -17.85
C LYS A 428 -3.13 -4.24 -17.09
N ILE A 429 -2.15 -3.35 -16.98
CA ILE A 429 -1.02 -3.56 -16.10
C ILE A 429 -1.46 -3.14 -14.70
N GLY A 430 -1.36 -4.08 -13.75
CA GLY A 430 -1.61 -3.78 -12.35
C GLY A 430 -0.56 -2.81 -11.80
N LYS A 431 -0.77 -2.31 -10.58
CA LYS A 431 0.12 -1.39 -9.87
C LYS A 431 1.56 -1.94 -9.68
N TYR A 432 1.79 -3.23 -9.89
CA TYR A 432 2.99 -3.94 -9.45
C TYR A 432 4.02 -4.24 -10.56
N PHE A 433 5.26 -4.41 -10.09
CA PHE A 433 6.49 -4.31 -10.86
C PHE A 433 6.66 -5.30 -12.00
N ARG A 434 6.19 -6.53 -11.86
CA ARG A 434 6.33 -7.60 -12.86
C ARG A 434 4.95 -7.95 -13.33
N ASN A 435 4.67 -8.04 -14.63
CA ASN A 435 3.39 -8.53 -15.11
C ASN A 435 3.61 -9.70 -16.07
N SER A 436 2.78 -10.74 -15.99
CA SER A 436 2.79 -11.83 -16.96
C SER A 436 1.39 -11.96 -17.53
N PHE A 437 1.25 -12.09 -18.83
CA PHE A 437 -0.06 -12.19 -19.48
C PHE A 437 -0.05 -13.31 -20.49
N THR A 438 -1.07 -14.17 -20.46
CA THR A 438 -1.29 -15.13 -21.52
C THR A 438 -2.15 -14.50 -22.61
N TRP A 439 -1.62 -14.41 -23.82
CA TRP A 439 -2.43 -14.18 -25.01
C TRP A 439 -2.75 -15.51 -25.67
N ASP A 440 -4.04 -15.83 -25.74
CA ASP A 440 -4.60 -17.07 -26.29
C ASP A 440 -4.88 -16.99 -27.80
N GLY A 441 -4.35 -15.97 -28.47
CA GLY A 441 -4.62 -15.71 -29.88
C GLY A 441 -6.02 -15.16 -30.15
N ARG A 442 -6.71 -14.58 -29.16
CA ARG A 442 -8.01 -13.92 -29.34
C ARG A 442 -7.95 -12.40 -29.10
N SER A 443 -8.88 -11.67 -29.69
CA SER A 443 -9.05 -10.24 -29.46
C SER A 443 -9.75 -9.95 -28.12
N GLY A 444 -9.83 -8.67 -27.74
CA GLY A 444 -10.52 -8.21 -26.54
C GLY A 444 -11.98 -8.66 -26.41
N ASN A 445 -12.67 -8.85 -27.54
CA ASN A 445 -14.05 -9.37 -27.62
C ASN A 445 -14.15 -10.89 -27.85
N GLY A 446 -13.06 -11.65 -27.61
CA GLY A 446 -13.05 -13.11 -27.67
C GLY A 446 -13.00 -13.72 -29.08
N LYS A 447 -12.90 -12.92 -30.14
CA LYS A 447 -12.79 -13.43 -31.52
C LYS A 447 -11.38 -13.96 -31.81
N PRO A 448 -11.22 -15.09 -32.50
CA PRO A 448 -9.90 -15.58 -32.89
C PRO A 448 -9.16 -14.58 -33.78
N ALA A 449 -7.91 -14.27 -33.44
CA ALA A 449 -6.99 -13.52 -34.29
C ALA A 449 -6.54 -14.39 -35.48
N ALA A 450 -6.12 -13.80 -36.59
CA ALA A 450 -5.63 -14.53 -37.75
C ALA A 450 -4.19 -15.02 -37.53
N SER A 451 -3.75 -16.07 -38.22
CA SER A 451 -2.32 -16.40 -38.24
C SER A 451 -1.55 -15.26 -38.89
N GLY A 452 -0.40 -14.87 -38.34
CA GLY A 452 0.38 -13.76 -38.87
C GLY A 452 1.25 -13.05 -37.84
N LEU A 453 1.77 -11.91 -38.26
CA LEU A 453 2.64 -11.06 -37.46
C LEU A 453 1.83 -10.03 -36.66
N TYR A 454 2.10 -10.00 -35.37
CA TYR A 454 1.57 -9.06 -34.40
C TYR A 454 2.72 -8.26 -33.75
N THR A 455 2.36 -7.09 -33.23
CA THR A 455 3.27 -6.22 -32.50
C THR A 455 2.76 -6.06 -31.08
N VAL A 456 3.59 -6.41 -30.10
CA VAL A 456 3.31 -6.17 -28.69
C VAL A 456 4.06 -4.91 -28.26
N ILE A 457 3.34 -3.95 -27.69
CA ILE A 457 3.84 -2.64 -27.30
C ILE A 457 3.61 -2.48 -25.80
N LEU A 458 4.68 -2.19 -25.07
CA LEU A 458 4.65 -1.75 -23.68
C LEU A 458 5.05 -0.27 -23.63
N SER A 459 4.18 0.59 -23.12
CA SER A 459 4.46 2.03 -22.95
C SER A 459 4.34 2.42 -21.48
N THR A 460 5.35 3.10 -20.94
CA THR A 460 5.34 3.68 -19.58
C THR A 460 6.22 4.92 -19.58
N GLY A 461 5.72 6.05 -19.06
CA GLY A 461 6.43 7.34 -19.10
C GLY A 461 7.04 7.66 -20.48
N ASN A 462 8.36 7.85 -20.52
CA ASN A 462 9.13 8.09 -21.76
C ASN A 462 9.64 6.81 -22.46
N VAL A 463 9.33 5.62 -21.94
CA VAL A 463 9.79 4.34 -22.49
C VAL A 463 8.68 3.66 -23.27
N ARG A 464 9.04 3.21 -24.49
CA ARG A 464 8.19 2.39 -25.34
C ARG A 464 8.97 1.19 -25.85
N LEU A 465 8.67 0.01 -25.32
CA LEU A 465 9.24 -1.25 -25.80
C LEU A 465 8.32 -1.87 -26.85
N THR A 466 8.90 -2.43 -27.90
CA THR A 466 8.16 -3.09 -28.97
C THR A 466 8.78 -4.45 -29.26
N LYS A 467 7.95 -5.50 -29.29
CA LYS A 467 8.34 -6.86 -29.64
C LYS A 467 7.42 -7.42 -30.72
N ARG A 468 8.00 -8.20 -31.65
CA ARG A 468 7.25 -8.93 -32.67
C ARG A 468 6.76 -10.25 -32.10
N LEU A 469 5.53 -10.62 -32.41
CA LEU A 469 4.91 -11.88 -32.03
C LEU A 469 4.31 -12.54 -33.28
N VAL A 470 4.71 -13.76 -33.58
CA VAL A 470 4.16 -14.54 -34.69
C VAL A 470 3.14 -15.51 -34.13
N LEU A 471 1.90 -15.46 -34.61
CA LEU A 471 0.86 -16.44 -34.30
C LEU A 471 0.77 -17.45 -35.44
N LEU A 472 1.00 -18.72 -35.12
CA LEU A 472 0.76 -19.86 -36.00
C LEU A 472 -0.46 -20.62 -35.46
N LYS A 473 -1.38 -20.96 -36.35
CA LYS A 473 -2.51 -21.84 -36.04
C LYS A 473 -2.26 -23.21 -36.63
#